data_AF-F7KUK2-F1
#
_entry.id   AF-F7KUK2-F1
#
_cell.length_a   1.000
_cell.length_b   1.000
_cell.length_c   1.000
_cell.angle_alpha   90.00
_cell.angle_beta   90.00
_cell.angle_gamma   90.00
#
_symmetry.space_group_name_H-M   'P 1'
#
loop_
_entity.id
_entity.type
_entity.pdbx_description
1 polymer ?
#
loop_
_entity_poly.entity_id
_entity_poly.type
_entity_poly.pdbx_seq_one_letter_code
_entity_poly.pdbx_strand_id
1 'polypeptide(L)'
;MTIGAVAGGLLAGFFVGKGLVPVIMKSLGDMVEYSTVPANPLIFIGAAIFSLVTVFISTGHPARMASRVSPIEALRYTEGSKVRKKGKHSLSGGRIWRMALSNLGRSKGKTTIIIASLSLAIILLNSVFTITHSFDMDKYLQSFMKPDFIIGNAKYFGMDNYRGRNLETIDEENLTESFIEYCQGLKGYEDGGRLYGAGSFVGVKQKGITIPSGIEQDSSGMPGEYYGKEFIPFNTNEQGEFEVYLYGAEDFAVNEMQVWEGVSIR
;
A
#
# COMPACT_ATOMS: atom_id res chain seq x y z
N MET A 1 21.24 26.01 -19.48
CA MET A 1 20.34 24.99 -20.06
C MET A 1 19.81 23.99 -19.03
N THR A 2 20.58 23.62 -17.99
CA THR A 2 20.20 22.61 -16.99
C THR A 2 19.08 23.05 -16.03
N ILE A 3 19.10 24.28 -15.52
CA ILE A 3 18.08 24.76 -14.56
C ILE A 3 16.69 24.89 -15.24
N GLY A 4 16.64 25.39 -16.47
CA GLY A 4 15.39 25.51 -17.23
C GLY A 4 14.74 24.15 -17.52
N ALA A 5 15.54 23.11 -17.80
CA ALA A 5 15.03 21.76 -17.99
C ALA A 5 14.49 21.14 -16.69
N VAL A 6 15.18 21.36 -15.55
CA VAL A 6 14.70 20.89 -14.24
C VAL A 6 13.41 21.61 -13.84
N ALA A 7 13.34 22.93 -14.00
CA ALA A 7 12.14 23.70 -13.71
C ALA A 7 10.97 23.29 -14.61
N GLY A 8 11.21 23.11 -15.91
CA GLY A 8 10.20 22.61 -16.85
C GLY A 8 9.72 21.19 -16.53
N GLY A 9 10.63 20.29 -16.13
CA GLY A 9 10.31 18.93 -15.71
C GLY A 9 9.44 18.88 -14.44
N LEU A 10 9.73 19.73 -13.45
CA LEU A 10 8.92 19.83 -12.23
C LEU A 10 7.51 20.34 -12.52
N LEU A 11 7.39 21.36 -13.37
CA LEU A 11 6.09 21.88 -13.79
C LEU A 11 5.28 20.83 -14.56
N ALA A 12 5.89 20.18 -15.54
CA ALA A 12 5.24 19.11 -16.30
C ALA A 12 4.81 17.95 -15.39
N GLY A 13 5.69 17.51 -14.48
CA GLY A 13 5.39 16.46 -13.50
C GLY A 13 4.23 16.82 -12.58
N PHE A 14 4.13 18.08 -12.15
CA PHE A 14 3.00 18.55 -11.35
C PHE A 14 1.66 18.44 -12.10
N PHE A 15 1.60 18.90 -13.35
CA PHE A 15 0.37 18.82 -14.14
C PHE A 15 -0.01 17.39 -14.49
N VAL A 16 0.95 16.54 -14.81
CA VAL A 16 0.72 15.11 -15.04
C VAL A 16 0.20 14.45 -13.75
N GLY A 17 0.83 14.71 -12.60
CA GLY A 17 0.36 14.19 -11.31
C GLY A 17 -1.07 14.66 -11.00
N LYS A 18 -1.37 15.94 -11.19
CA LYS A 18 -2.71 16.50 -10.99
C LYS A 18 -3.77 15.84 -11.87
N GLY A 19 -3.43 15.43 -13.09
CA GLY A 19 -4.34 14.74 -14.00
C GLY A 19 -4.44 13.22 -13.74
N LEU A 20 -3.35 12.58 -13.35
CA LEU A 20 -3.28 11.12 -13.20
C LEU A 20 -3.85 10.65 -11.85
N VAL A 21 -3.59 11.39 -10.77
CA VAL A 21 -4.10 11.09 -9.43
C VAL A 21 -5.63 10.85 -9.41
N PRO A 22 -6.48 11.73 -9.96
CA PRO A 22 -7.93 11.49 -9.95
C PRO A 22 -8.35 10.27 -10.78
N VAL A 23 -7.63 9.94 -11.85
CA VAL A 23 -7.91 8.75 -12.67
C VAL A 23 -7.64 7.47 -11.88
N ILE A 24 -6.48 7.39 -11.22
CA ILE A 24 -6.13 6.24 -10.37
C ILE A 24 -7.14 6.07 -9.24
N MET A 25 -7.54 7.17 -8.61
CA MET A 25 -8.48 7.14 -7.49
C MET A 25 -9.88 6.71 -7.91
N LYS A 26 -10.36 7.18 -9.06
CA LYS A 26 -11.62 6.69 -9.64
C LYS A 26 -11.60 5.17 -9.89
N SER A 27 -10.43 4.60 -10.21
CA SER A 27 -10.28 3.15 -10.38
C SER A 27 -10.23 2.37 -9.06
N LEU A 28 -9.96 3.03 -7.93
CA LEU A 28 -9.87 2.43 -6.60
C LEU A 28 -11.19 2.51 -5.79
N GLY A 29 -12.20 3.22 -6.31
CA GLY A 29 -13.55 3.31 -5.74
C GLY A 29 -13.88 4.67 -5.10
N ASP A 30 -15.13 5.10 -5.21
CA ASP A 30 -15.64 6.43 -4.80
C ASP A 30 -15.76 6.63 -3.28
N MET A 31 -15.19 5.76 -2.45
CA MET A 31 -15.34 5.79 -0.98
C MET A 31 -14.34 6.73 -0.26
N VAL A 32 -13.50 7.46 -1.00
CA VAL A 32 -12.55 8.41 -0.43
C VAL A 32 -12.90 9.82 -0.90
N GLU A 33 -13.55 10.62 -0.04
CA GLU A 33 -13.69 12.05 -0.26
C GLU A 33 -12.30 12.68 -0.40
N TYR A 34 -11.99 13.16 -1.60
CA TYR A 34 -10.71 13.77 -1.90
C TYR A 34 -10.68 15.20 -1.36
N SER A 35 -10.12 15.36 -0.16
CA SER A 35 -9.50 16.63 0.21
C SER A 35 -8.29 16.82 -0.70
N THR A 36 -8.28 17.92 -1.46
CA THR A 36 -7.19 18.30 -2.38
C THR A 36 -5.83 17.98 -1.78
N VAL A 37 -5.04 17.10 -2.42
CA VAL A 37 -3.69 16.76 -1.94
C VAL A 37 -2.91 18.06 -1.78
N PRO A 38 -2.56 18.47 -0.54
CA PRO A 38 -1.83 19.70 -0.35
C PRO A 38 -0.45 19.53 -0.97
N ALA A 39 -0.16 20.36 -1.97
CA ALA A 39 1.11 20.37 -2.68
C ALA A 39 2.20 20.88 -1.73
N ASN A 40 2.76 19.99 -0.91
CA ASN A 40 3.78 20.35 0.06
C ASN A 40 5.03 20.86 -0.68
N PRO A 41 5.45 22.13 -0.48
CA PRO A 41 6.62 22.70 -1.14
C PRO A 41 7.92 21.89 -0.94
N LEU A 42 8.02 21.13 0.16
CA LEU A 42 9.17 20.25 0.43
C LEU A 42 9.36 19.19 -0.65
N ILE A 43 8.28 18.69 -1.25
CA ILE A 43 8.35 17.68 -2.32
C ILE A 43 9.02 18.26 -3.56
N PHE A 44 8.67 19.50 -3.93
CA PHE A 44 9.27 20.19 -5.08
C PHE A 44 10.74 20.52 -4.84
N ILE A 45 11.08 20.97 -3.63
CA ILE A 45 12.48 21.26 -3.26
C ILE A 45 13.31 19.98 -3.31
N GLY A 46 12.81 18.89 -2.72
CA GLY A 46 13.46 17.58 -2.76
C GLY A 46 13.67 17.08 -4.18
N ALA A 47 12.63 17.15 -5.02
CA ALA A 47 12.70 16.76 -6.42
C ALA A 47 13.67 17.63 -7.25
N ALA A 48 13.73 18.94 -6.97
CA ALA A 48 14.68 19.85 -7.60
C ALA A 48 16.12 19.50 -7.27
N ILE A 49 16.43 19.29 -5.98
CA ILE A 49 17.78 18.91 -5.51
C ILE A 49 18.18 17.57 -6.13
N PHE A 50 17.29 16.57 -6.07
CA PHE A 50 17.55 15.24 -6.63
C PHE A 50 17.83 15.30 -8.15
N SER A 51 17.03 16.07 -8.89
CA SER A 51 17.21 16.25 -10.33
C SER A 51 18.52 16.95 -10.65
N LEU A 52 18.89 17.99 -9.89
CA LEU A 52 20.16 18.70 -10.06
C LEU A 52 21.36 17.78 -9.80
N VAL A 53 21.33 16.99 -8.73
CA VAL A 53 22.39 16.01 -8.43
C VAL A 53 22.51 14.98 -9.56
N THR A 54 21.38 14.45 -10.04
CA THR A 54 21.36 13.46 -11.12
C THR A 54 21.93 14.02 -12.42
N VAL A 55 21.51 15.23 -12.81
CA VAL A 55 22.04 15.93 -14.00
C VAL A 55 23.52 16.23 -13.85
N PHE A 56 23.97 16.63 -12.66
CA PHE A 56 25.38 16.93 -12.41
C PHE A 56 26.25 15.68 -12.52
N ILE A 57 25.81 14.55 -11.98
CA ILE A 57 26.52 13.26 -12.11
C ILE A 57 26.55 12.82 -13.58
N SER A 58 25.40 12.90 -14.27
CA SER A 58 25.25 12.46 -15.66
C SER A 58 26.10 13.27 -16.64
N THR A 59 26.07 14.60 -16.53
CA THR A 59 26.76 15.51 -17.47
C THR A 59 28.20 15.82 -17.05
N GLY A 60 28.54 15.65 -15.76
CA GLY A 60 29.85 16.01 -15.21
C GLY A 60 31.00 15.20 -15.80
N HIS A 61 30.84 13.88 -15.96
CA HIS A 61 31.89 13.04 -16.53
C HIS A 61 32.15 13.34 -18.03
N PRO A 62 31.15 13.40 -18.92
CA PRO A 62 31.33 13.84 -20.31
C PRO A 62 31.91 15.25 -20.45
N ALA A 63 31.40 16.22 -19.68
CA ALA A 63 31.86 17.61 -19.75
C ALA A 63 33.32 17.77 -19.32
N ARG A 64 33.75 17.03 -18.28
CA ARG A 64 35.13 17.04 -17.81
C ARG A 64 36.09 16.35 -18.78
N MET A 65 35.62 15.36 -19.53
CA MET A 65 36.41 14.78 -20.63
C MET A 65 36.55 15.76 -21.80
N ALA A 66 35.47 16.42 -22.20
CA ALA A 66 35.49 17.37 -23.32
C ALA A 66 36.33 18.63 -23.03
N SER A 67 36.26 19.18 -21.81
CA SER A 67 37.02 20.38 -21.41
C SER A 67 38.53 20.18 -21.29
N ARG A 68 38.99 18.93 -21.21
CA ARG A 68 40.43 18.59 -21.14
C ARG A 68 41.10 18.49 -22.51
N VAL A 69 40.34 18.55 -23.61
CA VAL A 69 40.88 18.46 -24.96
C VAL A 69 41.34 19.85 -25.41
N SER A 70 42.64 20.01 -25.64
CA SER A 70 43.20 21.26 -26.18
C SER A 70 42.77 21.47 -27.65
N PRO A 71 42.60 22.72 -28.15
CA PRO A 71 42.32 22.98 -29.57
C PRO A 71 43.31 22.28 -30.52
N ILE A 72 44.57 22.15 -30.11
CA ILE A 72 45.61 21.45 -30.89
C ILE A 72 45.40 19.92 -30.91
N GLU A 73 44.84 19.34 -29.84
CA GLU A 73 44.52 17.91 -29.75
C GLU A 73 43.24 17.57 -30.50
N ALA A 74 42.26 18.48 -30.51
CA ALA A 74 41.03 18.32 -31.28
C ALA A 74 41.29 18.28 -32.80
N LEU A 75 42.21 19.12 -33.30
CA LEU A 75 42.66 19.10 -34.71
C LEU A 75 43.42 17.82 -35.07
N ARG A 76 44.09 17.20 -34.10
CA ARG A 76 44.79 15.92 -34.24
C ARG A 76 43.87 14.70 -34.08
N TYR A 77 42.62 14.92 -33.68
CA TYR A 77 41.66 13.85 -33.36
C TYR A 77 40.95 13.29 -34.61
N THR A 78 41.17 13.89 -35.78
CA THR A 78 40.64 13.41 -37.06
C THR A 78 41.29 12.11 -37.53
N GLU A 79 42.41 11.69 -36.92
CA GLU A 79 43.03 10.40 -37.20
C GLU A 79 43.46 9.70 -35.90
N GLY A 80 42.78 8.59 -35.60
CA GLY A 80 43.14 7.53 -34.64
C GLY A 80 44.22 7.86 -33.60
N SER A 81 43.78 8.21 -32.38
CA SER A 81 44.64 8.45 -31.23
C SER A 81 45.69 7.33 -31.03
N LYS A 82 46.97 7.65 -31.25
CA LYS A 82 48.10 6.79 -30.89
C LYS A 82 48.21 6.67 -29.37
N VAL A 83 47.57 5.65 -28.80
CA VAL A 83 47.92 5.15 -27.47
C VAL A 83 49.31 4.50 -27.56
N ARG A 84 50.36 5.26 -27.23
CA ARG A 84 51.72 4.73 -27.01
C ARG A 84 51.72 3.84 -25.76
N LYS A 85 51.25 2.60 -25.85
CA LYS A 85 51.68 1.53 -24.96
C LYS A 85 52.42 0.49 -25.79
N LYS A 86 53.70 0.29 -25.44
CA LYS A 86 54.63 -0.69 -26.03
C LYS A 86 53.87 -2.00 -26.33
N GLY A 87 53.85 -2.40 -27.60
CA GLY A 87 53.28 -3.68 -28.01
C GLY A 87 53.99 -4.80 -27.26
N LYS A 88 53.25 -5.52 -26.41
CA LYS A 88 53.78 -6.69 -25.73
C LYS A 88 53.69 -7.85 -26.72
N HIS A 89 54.79 -8.17 -27.39
CA HIS A 89 54.90 -9.40 -28.18
C HIS A 89 54.89 -10.59 -27.23
N SER A 90 53.75 -11.28 -27.16
CA SER A 90 53.57 -12.49 -26.34
C SER A 90 53.25 -13.66 -27.28
N LEU A 91 54.06 -14.71 -27.21
CA LEU A 91 53.88 -15.96 -27.96
C LEU A 91 52.59 -16.72 -27.58
N SER A 92 51.93 -16.37 -26.46
CA SER A 92 50.64 -16.97 -26.07
C SER A 92 49.40 -16.15 -26.49
N GLY A 93 49.60 -15.13 -27.33
CA GLY A 93 48.55 -14.22 -27.82
C GLY A 93 47.63 -14.78 -28.91
N GLY A 94 47.89 -15.97 -29.46
CA GLY A 94 47.14 -16.53 -30.59
C GLY A 94 45.72 -17.04 -30.28
N ARG A 95 45.29 -17.02 -29.02
CA ARG A 95 43.93 -17.48 -28.64
C ARG A 95 42.94 -16.32 -28.67
N ILE A 96 41.86 -16.44 -29.46
CA ILE A 96 40.84 -15.40 -29.70
C ILE A 96 40.28 -14.83 -28.38
N TRP A 97 39.96 -15.69 -27.41
CA TRP A 97 39.42 -15.25 -26.11
C TRP A 97 40.41 -14.39 -25.30
N ARG A 98 41.73 -14.65 -25.39
CA ARG A 98 42.77 -13.82 -24.75
C ARG A 98 42.92 -12.48 -25.45
N MET A 99 42.79 -12.45 -26.78
CA MET A 99 42.77 -11.18 -27.53
C MET A 99 41.57 -10.32 -27.12
N ALA A 100 40.36 -10.91 -27.05
CA ALA A 100 39.15 -10.22 -26.63
C ALA A 100 39.27 -9.68 -25.18
N LEU A 101 39.75 -10.49 -24.24
CA LEU A 101 39.94 -10.07 -22.84
C LEU A 101 40.99 -8.95 -22.71
N SER A 102 42.07 -9.00 -23.51
CA SER A 102 43.06 -7.93 -23.55
C SER A 102 42.52 -6.62 -24.12
N ASN A 103 41.58 -6.69 -25.07
CA ASN A 103 40.90 -5.53 -25.62
C ASN A 103 39.94 -4.89 -24.61
N LEU A 104 39.17 -5.70 -23.87
CA LEU A 104 38.32 -5.22 -22.77
C LEU A 104 39.16 -4.60 -21.63
N GLY A 105 40.28 -5.23 -21.26
CA GLY A 105 41.18 -4.72 -20.22
C GLY A 105 41.90 -3.42 -20.59
N ARG A 106 42.01 -3.07 -21.88
CA ARG A 106 42.57 -1.79 -22.35
C ARG A 106 41.61 -0.63 -22.18
N SER A 107 40.29 -0.86 -22.23
CA SER A 107 39.25 0.16 -22.17
C SER A 107 38.40 0.07 -20.89
N LYS A 108 39.07 -0.10 -19.73
CA LYS A 108 38.45 -0.37 -18.41
C LYS A 108 37.19 0.43 -18.13
N GLY A 109 37.19 1.76 -18.35
CA GLY A 109 36.02 2.60 -18.11
C GLY A 109 34.80 2.24 -18.99
N LYS A 110 35.02 2.02 -20.30
CA LYS A 110 33.95 1.62 -21.23
C LYS A 110 33.43 0.22 -20.88
N THR A 111 34.33 -0.71 -20.61
CA THR A 111 33.97 -2.09 -20.25
C THR A 111 33.18 -2.15 -18.94
N THR A 112 33.56 -1.40 -17.91
CA THR A 112 32.82 -1.37 -16.64
C THR A 112 31.40 -0.84 -16.82
N ILE A 113 31.20 0.24 -17.59
CA ILE A 113 29.86 0.79 -17.88
C ILE A 113 28.99 -0.25 -18.60
N ILE A 114 29.53 -0.94 -19.59
CA ILE A 114 28.80 -1.98 -20.35
C ILE A 114 28.40 -3.13 -19.42
N ILE A 115 29.34 -3.65 -18.61
CA ILE A 115 29.05 -4.75 -17.68
C ILE A 115 28.02 -4.33 -16.64
N ALA A 116 28.13 -3.13 -16.08
CA ALA A 116 27.17 -2.60 -15.11
C ALA A 116 25.77 -2.46 -15.72
N SER A 117 25.67 -1.93 -16.95
CA SER A 117 24.39 -1.79 -17.66
C SER A 117 23.75 -3.15 -17.96
N LEU A 118 24.51 -4.12 -18.46
CA LEU A 118 24.01 -5.47 -18.71
C LEU A 118 23.60 -6.18 -17.41
N SER A 119 24.39 -6.02 -16.35
CA SER A 119 24.08 -6.60 -15.04
C SER A 119 22.80 -6.00 -14.46
N LEU A 120 22.64 -4.67 -14.54
CA LEU A 120 21.43 -3.99 -14.07
C LEU A 120 20.19 -4.45 -14.85
N ALA A 121 20.29 -4.64 -16.16
CA ALA A 121 19.19 -5.17 -16.97
C ALA A 121 18.78 -6.58 -16.51
N ILE A 122 19.75 -7.47 -16.28
CA ILE A 122 19.49 -8.83 -15.79
C ILE A 122 18.88 -8.80 -14.38
N ILE A 123 19.40 -7.95 -13.49
CA ILE A 123 18.87 -7.79 -12.13
C ILE A 123 17.43 -7.31 -12.18
N LEU A 124 17.13 -6.26 -12.95
CA LEU A 124 15.77 -5.72 -13.09
C LEU A 124 14.80 -6.77 -13.64
N LEU A 125 15.21 -7.51 -14.68
CA LEU A 125 14.39 -8.58 -15.25
C LEU A 125 14.09 -9.67 -14.21
N ASN A 126 15.11 -10.13 -13.50
CA ASN A 126 14.94 -11.13 -12.45
C ASN A 126 14.09 -10.61 -11.30
N SER A 127 14.25 -9.34 -10.90
CA SER A 127 13.43 -8.74 -9.85
C SER A 127 11.95 -8.71 -10.24
N VAL A 128 11.62 -8.27 -11.46
CA VAL A 128 10.23 -8.27 -11.94
C VAL A 128 9.70 -9.70 -12.00
N PHE A 129 10.46 -10.62 -12.58
CA PHE A 129 10.08 -12.03 -12.64
C PHE A 129 9.81 -12.62 -11.25
N THR A 130 10.71 -12.37 -10.30
CA THR A 130 10.62 -12.86 -8.93
C THR A 130 9.41 -12.26 -8.21
N ILE A 131 9.21 -10.95 -8.28
CA ILE A 131 8.08 -10.28 -7.63
C ILE A 131 6.76 -10.86 -8.16
N THR A 132 6.61 -10.95 -9.48
CA THR A 132 5.39 -11.46 -10.10
C THR A 132 5.12 -12.93 -9.75
N HIS A 133 6.15 -13.77 -9.66
CA HIS A 133 5.98 -15.19 -9.29
C HIS A 133 5.91 -15.43 -7.77
N SER A 134 6.41 -14.50 -6.96
CA SER A 134 6.36 -14.60 -5.49
C SER A 134 5.01 -14.21 -4.92
N PHE A 135 4.18 -13.52 -5.70
CA PHE A 135 2.86 -13.12 -5.27
C PHE A 135 1.93 -14.33 -5.26
N ASP A 136 1.53 -14.72 -4.06
CA ASP A 136 0.61 -15.82 -3.79
C ASP A 136 -0.73 -15.20 -3.40
N MET A 137 -1.71 -15.30 -4.31
CA MET A 137 -3.04 -14.71 -4.12
C MET A 137 -3.74 -15.33 -2.92
N ASP A 138 -3.57 -16.63 -2.68
CA ASP A 138 -4.25 -17.34 -1.60
C ASP A 138 -3.74 -16.82 -0.26
N LYS A 139 -2.42 -16.66 -0.10
CA LYS A 139 -1.84 -16.04 1.10
C LYS A 139 -2.24 -14.58 1.27
N TYR A 140 -2.34 -13.84 0.17
CA TYR A 140 -2.83 -12.45 0.22
C TYR A 140 -4.26 -12.42 0.76
N LEU A 141 -5.17 -13.23 0.23
CA LEU A 141 -6.57 -13.27 0.63
C LEU A 141 -6.76 -13.78 2.07
N GLN A 142 -5.99 -14.78 2.51
CA GLN A 142 -6.00 -15.30 3.89
C GLN A 142 -5.73 -14.25 4.97
N SER A 143 -5.08 -13.13 4.61
CA SER A 143 -4.85 -12.01 5.53
C SER A 143 -6.06 -11.08 5.69
N PHE A 144 -7.00 -11.10 4.76
CA PHE A 144 -8.20 -10.24 4.77
C PHE A 144 -9.48 -11.03 5.08
N MET A 145 -9.57 -12.27 4.62
CA MET A 145 -10.73 -13.13 4.81
C MET A 145 -10.25 -14.54 5.14
N LYS A 146 -10.76 -15.08 6.24
CA LYS A 146 -10.55 -16.46 6.67
C LYS A 146 -11.53 -17.43 6.02
N PRO A 147 -12.85 -17.13 5.97
CA PRO A 147 -13.78 -17.96 5.20
C PRO A 147 -13.78 -17.56 3.72
N ASP A 148 -14.05 -18.55 2.85
CA ASP A 148 -14.20 -18.32 1.40
C ASP A 148 -15.48 -17.56 1.05
N PHE A 149 -16.54 -17.76 1.84
CA PHE A 149 -17.85 -17.17 1.62
C PHE A 149 -18.43 -16.61 2.91
N ILE A 150 -19.08 -15.45 2.79
CA ILE A 150 -19.95 -14.89 3.82
C ILE A 150 -21.36 -14.91 3.25
N ILE A 151 -22.26 -15.57 3.98
CA ILE A 151 -23.66 -15.70 3.61
C ILE A 151 -24.46 -14.83 4.58
N GLY A 152 -25.36 -14.02 4.05
CA GLY A 152 -26.17 -13.10 4.83
C GLY A 152 -27.33 -12.56 4.01
N ASN A 153 -28.32 -12.00 4.70
CA ASN A 153 -29.43 -11.31 4.05
C ASN A 153 -28.93 -10.08 3.28
N ALA A 154 -29.60 -9.69 2.19
CA ALA A 154 -29.23 -8.51 1.42
C ALA A 154 -29.15 -7.23 2.28
N LYS A 155 -30.00 -7.11 3.31
CA LYS A 155 -29.96 -5.98 4.26
C LYS A 155 -28.65 -5.91 5.06
N TYR A 156 -27.98 -7.05 5.31
CA TYR A 156 -26.67 -7.07 5.96
C TYR A 156 -25.59 -6.42 5.10
N PHE A 157 -25.62 -6.66 3.78
CA PHE A 157 -24.64 -6.10 2.84
C PHE A 157 -25.01 -4.71 2.31
N GLY A 158 -26.25 -4.27 2.54
CA GLY A 158 -26.73 -2.95 2.17
C GLY A 158 -26.34 -1.87 3.19
N MET A 159 -26.60 -0.60 2.84
CA MET A 159 -26.41 0.55 3.73
C MET A 159 -27.51 0.67 4.81
N ASP A 160 -28.43 -0.29 4.87
CA ASP A 160 -29.68 -0.21 5.65
C ASP A 160 -29.51 -0.52 7.15
N ASN A 161 -28.27 -0.49 7.66
CA ASN A 161 -27.94 -0.67 9.08
C ASN A 161 -28.60 -1.92 9.69
N TYR A 162 -28.33 -3.11 9.15
CA TYR A 162 -28.73 -4.36 9.80
C TYR A 162 -28.19 -4.42 11.24
N ARG A 163 -29.10 -4.30 12.21
CA ARG A 163 -28.78 -4.19 13.64
C ARG A 163 -29.68 -5.06 14.53
N GLY A 164 -30.53 -5.90 13.94
CA GLY A 164 -31.42 -6.79 14.68
C GLY A 164 -32.36 -6.06 15.65
N ARG A 165 -32.87 -4.88 15.27
CA ARG A 165 -33.62 -3.99 16.16
C ARG A 165 -35.12 -4.29 16.24
N ASN A 166 -35.69 -4.93 15.23
CA ASN A 166 -37.13 -5.10 15.11
C ASN A 166 -37.51 -6.59 15.08
N LEU A 167 -38.21 -7.05 16.12
CA LEU A 167 -38.71 -8.42 16.25
C LEU A 167 -39.72 -8.80 15.15
N GLU A 168 -40.43 -7.84 14.57
CA GLU A 168 -41.41 -8.12 13.52
C GLU A 168 -40.72 -8.46 12.19
N THR A 169 -39.53 -7.91 11.94
CA THR A 169 -38.79 -8.16 10.70
C THR A 169 -37.65 -9.17 10.88
N ILE A 170 -37.24 -9.49 12.11
CA ILE A 170 -36.05 -10.31 12.37
C ILE A 170 -36.11 -11.69 11.74
N ASP A 171 -37.29 -12.30 11.66
CA ASP A 171 -37.49 -13.62 11.04
C ASP A 171 -37.26 -13.59 9.52
N GLU A 172 -37.52 -12.45 8.87
CA GLU A 172 -37.24 -12.25 7.44
C GLU A 172 -35.78 -11.83 7.19
N GLU A 173 -35.15 -11.19 8.17
CA GLU A 173 -33.78 -10.69 8.06
C GLU A 173 -32.74 -11.75 8.44
N ASN A 174 -33.07 -12.68 9.31
CA ASN A 174 -32.19 -13.78 9.69
C ASN A 174 -32.14 -14.85 8.60
N LEU A 175 -30.99 -15.54 8.53
CA LEU A 175 -30.91 -16.76 7.74
C LEU A 175 -31.73 -17.86 8.42
N THR A 176 -32.58 -18.55 7.64
CA THR A 176 -33.38 -19.65 8.17
C THR A 176 -32.51 -20.89 8.41
N GLU A 177 -32.84 -21.67 9.43
CA GLU A 177 -32.13 -22.94 9.73
C GLU A 177 -32.11 -23.87 8.52
N SER A 178 -33.24 -24.00 7.81
CA SER A 178 -33.32 -24.82 6.60
C SER A 178 -32.36 -24.36 5.49
N PHE A 179 -32.10 -23.05 5.37
CA PHE A 179 -31.16 -22.53 4.38
C PHE A 179 -29.72 -22.79 4.80
N ILE A 180 -29.42 -22.65 6.10
CA ILE A 180 -28.10 -22.97 6.65
C ILE A 180 -27.80 -24.47 6.46
N GLU A 181 -28.73 -25.35 6.81
CA GLU A 181 -28.60 -26.81 6.60
C GLU A 181 -28.41 -27.16 5.12
N TYR A 182 -29.15 -26.49 4.23
CA TYR A 182 -28.95 -26.64 2.79
C TYR A 182 -27.53 -26.28 2.36
N CYS A 183 -27.00 -25.14 2.82
CA CYS A 183 -25.62 -24.72 2.53
C CYS A 183 -24.58 -25.68 3.08
N GLN A 184 -24.78 -26.20 4.30
CA GLN A 184 -23.91 -27.20 4.93
C GLN A 184 -23.93 -28.55 4.17
N GLY A 185 -25.03 -28.87 3.49
CA GLY A 185 -25.15 -30.07 2.66
C GLY A 185 -24.52 -29.96 1.27
N LEU A 186 -24.04 -28.79 0.84
CA LEU A 186 -23.44 -28.62 -0.47
C LEU A 186 -22.09 -29.33 -0.58
N LYS A 187 -21.83 -29.94 -1.74
CA LYS A 187 -20.54 -30.57 -2.02
C LYS A 187 -19.42 -29.50 -1.99
N GLY A 188 -18.47 -29.66 -1.08
CA GLY A 188 -17.36 -28.72 -0.89
C GLY A 188 -17.51 -27.83 0.34
N TYR A 189 -18.61 -27.95 1.10
CA TYR A 189 -18.65 -27.40 2.46
C TYR A 189 -17.69 -28.19 3.36
N GLU A 190 -16.72 -27.51 3.94
CA GLU A 190 -15.77 -28.12 4.88
C GLU A 190 -16.13 -27.78 6.33
N ASP A 191 -16.30 -26.49 6.63
CA ASP A 191 -16.65 -25.99 7.95
C ASP A 191 -17.28 -24.57 7.84
N GLY A 192 -17.88 -24.10 8.93
CA GLY A 192 -18.42 -22.74 9.01
C GLY A 192 -19.09 -22.48 10.36
N GLY A 193 -19.32 -21.21 10.67
CA GLY A 193 -19.98 -20.80 11.90
C GLY A 193 -20.78 -19.54 11.74
N ARG A 194 -21.67 -19.33 12.69
CA ARG A 194 -22.60 -18.20 12.70
C ARG A 194 -22.03 -17.04 13.49
N LEU A 195 -22.35 -15.84 13.03
CA LEU A 195 -22.16 -14.60 13.77
C LEU A 195 -23.55 -14.08 14.15
N TYR A 196 -23.68 -13.72 15.43
CA TYR A 196 -24.90 -13.21 16.02
C TYR A 196 -24.70 -11.76 16.43
N GLY A 197 -25.72 -10.94 16.20
CA GLY A 197 -25.73 -9.54 16.61
C GLY A 197 -27.14 -9.11 16.96
N ALA A 198 -27.32 -8.53 18.14
CA ALA A 198 -28.58 -7.95 18.58
C ALA A 198 -28.33 -6.54 19.15
N GLY A 199 -28.90 -5.53 18.51
CA GLY A 199 -28.89 -4.15 18.97
C GLY A 199 -30.29 -3.68 19.36
N SER A 200 -30.37 -2.76 20.32
CA SER A 200 -31.59 -2.07 20.75
C SER A 200 -32.66 -2.93 21.45
N PHE A 201 -32.71 -4.26 21.23
CA PHE A 201 -33.59 -5.17 21.96
C PHE A 201 -33.04 -5.59 23.32
N VAL A 202 -31.72 -5.74 23.42
CA VAL A 202 -31.04 -6.06 24.69
C VAL A 202 -30.63 -4.76 25.35
N GLY A 203 -31.08 -4.55 26.58
CA GLY A 203 -30.79 -3.37 27.38
C GLY A 203 -30.17 -3.73 28.72
N VAL A 204 -29.41 -2.79 29.29
CA VAL A 204 -28.99 -2.87 30.69
C VAL A 204 -29.92 -2.01 31.52
N LYS A 205 -30.59 -2.65 32.48
CA LYS A 205 -31.48 -1.98 33.43
C LYS A 205 -30.77 -0.83 34.13
N GLN A 206 -31.37 0.35 34.11
CA GLN A 206 -30.86 1.52 34.83
C GLN A 206 -30.89 1.30 36.35
N LYS A 207 -31.89 0.55 36.83
CA LYS A 207 -32.08 0.29 38.26
C LYS A 207 -31.10 -0.79 38.73
N GLY A 208 -30.19 -0.41 39.61
CA GLY A 208 -29.25 -1.33 40.28
C GLY A 208 -27.95 -1.58 39.53
N ILE A 209 -27.67 -0.84 38.46
CA ILE A 209 -26.36 -0.86 37.80
C ILE A 209 -25.36 -0.01 38.58
N THR A 210 -24.13 -0.52 38.75
CA THR A 210 -23.00 0.29 39.21
C THR A 210 -22.22 0.73 37.98
N ILE A 211 -22.15 2.05 37.74
CA ILE A 211 -21.43 2.59 36.59
C ILE A 211 -19.91 2.39 36.82
N PRO A 212 -19.19 1.70 35.91
CA PRO A 212 -17.76 1.46 36.06
C PRO A 212 -16.92 2.74 36.12
N SER A 213 -15.79 2.67 36.84
CA SER A 213 -14.83 3.78 36.92
C SER A 213 -14.21 4.09 35.55
N GLY A 214 -14.70 5.13 34.88
CA GLY A 214 -14.27 5.46 33.52
C GLY A 214 -15.34 6.02 32.61
N ILE A 215 -16.60 5.76 32.93
CA ILE A 215 -17.74 6.31 32.20
C ILE A 215 -18.11 7.64 32.86
N GLU A 216 -18.20 8.69 32.05
CA GLU A 216 -18.56 10.03 32.52
C GLU A 216 -20.05 10.08 32.88
N GLN A 217 -20.38 10.94 33.83
CA GLN A 217 -21.75 11.13 34.29
C GLN A 217 -22.10 12.61 34.28
N ASP A 218 -23.34 12.93 33.95
CA ASP A 218 -23.85 14.30 34.11
C ASP A 218 -24.15 14.63 35.58
N SER A 219 -24.67 15.84 35.81
CA SER A 219 -25.08 16.31 37.13
C SER A 219 -26.21 15.52 37.76
N SER A 220 -26.93 14.70 37.00
CA SER A 220 -28.00 13.81 37.47
C SER A 220 -27.52 12.37 37.74
N GLY A 221 -26.26 12.05 37.42
CA GLY A 221 -25.67 10.72 37.54
C GLY A 221 -25.93 9.82 36.33
N MET A 222 -26.43 10.36 35.22
CA MET A 222 -26.67 9.61 33.99
C MET A 222 -25.36 9.40 33.23
N PRO A 223 -25.05 8.17 32.78
CA PRO A 223 -23.83 7.87 32.04
C PRO A 223 -23.89 8.39 30.60
N GLY A 224 -22.74 8.86 30.10
CA GLY A 224 -22.60 9.38 28.75
C GLY A 224 -21.16 9.72 28.40
N GLU A 225 -20.98 10.48 27.32
CA GLU A 225 -19.68 10.90 26.81
C GLU A 225 -19.67 12.40 26.48
N TYR A 226 -18.58 13.09 26.81
CA TYR A 226 -18.35 14.47 26.35
C TYR A 226 -17.81 14.51 24.92
N TYR A 227 -18.59 15.08 24.01
CA TYR A 227 -18.11 15.51 22.70
C TYR A 227 -17.72 16.99 22.76
N GLY A 228 -16.46 17.23 23.12
CA GLY A 228 -15.94 18.59 23.32
C GLY A 228 -16.46 19.21 24.62
N LYS A 229 -17.46 20.10 24.52
CA LYS A 229 -18.11 20.74 25.69
C LYS A 229 -19.53 20.24 25.94
N GLU A 230 -20.07 19.43 25.04
CA GLU A 230 -21.43 18.94 25.09
C GLU A 230 -21.44 17.53 25.67
N PHE A 231 -22.33 17.29 26.65
CA PHE A 231 -22.53 15.97 27.22
C PHE A 231 -23.63 15.25 26.44
N ILE A 232 -23.34 14.05 25.96
CA ILE A 232 -24.29 13.20 25.25
C ILE A 232 -24.58 11.97 26.13
N PRO A 233 -25.79 11.85 26.71
CA PRO A 233 -26.15 10.66 27.49
C PRO A 233 -26.24 9.44 26.59
N PHE A 234 -25.98 8.25 27.15
CA PHE A 234 -26.18 7.01 26.40
C PHE A 234 -27.64 6.79 26.02
N ASN A 235 -27.85 6.20 24.84
CA ASN A 235 -29.17 5.90 24.33
C ASN A 235 -29.91 4.91 25.24
N THR A 236 -31.23 5.02 25.25
CA THR A 236 -32.11 4.06 25.93
C THR A 236 -33.04 3.41 24.92
N ASN A 237 -33.36 2.14 25.15
CA ASN A 237 -34.31 1.41 24.32
C ASN A 237 -35.77 1.79 24.69
N GLU A 238 -36.75 1.21 24.00
CA GLU A 238 -38.18 1.46 24.24
C GLU A 238 -38.64 1.09 25.67
N GLN A 239 -37.87 0.26 26.37
CA GLN A 239 -38.13 -0.16 27.75
C GLN A 239 -37.47 0.77 28.80
N GLY A 240 -36.78 1.82 28.34
CA GLY A 240 -36.04 2.74 29.20
C GLY A 240 -34.75 2.16 29.77
N GLU A 241 -34.23 1.07 29.21
CA GLU A 241 -32.96 0.47 29.58
C GLU A 241 -31.82 1.03 28.71
N PHE A 242 -30.58 1.06 29.20
CA PHE A 242 -29.45 1.51 28.38
C PHE A 242 -29.25 0.57 27.20
N GLU A 243 -29.23 1.12 25.99
CA GLU A 243 -29.05 0.35 24.76
C GLU A 243 -27.68 -0.32 24.74
N VAL A 244 -27.64 -1.64 24.50
CA VAL A 244 -26.39 -2.37 24.28
C VAL A 244 -26.45 -3.14 22.97
N TYR A 245 -25.28 -3.34 22.38
CA TYR A 245 -25.08 -4.25 21.27
C TYR A 245 -24.48 -5.54 21.82
N LEU A 246 -25.23 -6.62 21.73
CA LEU A 246 -24.77 -7.95 22.08
C LEU A 246 -24.29 -8.66 20.82
N TYR A 247 -23.07 -9.16 20.86
CA TYR A 247 -22.48 -9.96 19.79
C TYR A 247 -22.22 -11.38 20.29
N GLY A 248 -22.41 -12.36 19.41
CA GLY A 248 -22.09 -13.76 19.64
C GLY A 248 -21.42 -14.34 18.40
N ALA A 249 -20.62 -15.37 18.59
CA ALA A 249 -19.94 -16.06 17.50
C ALA A 249 -19.80 -17.54 17.86
N GLU A 250 -19.95 -18.42 16.88
CA GLU A 250 -19.66 -19.85 17.04
C GLU A 250 -18.16 -20.13 16.94
N ASP A 251 -17.76 -21.32 17.38
CA ASP A 251 -16.36 -21.73 17.52
C ASP A 251 -15.54 -21.50 16.24
N PHE A 252 -16.10 -21.79 15.06
CA PHE A 252 -15.44 -21.52 13.78
C PHE A 252 -15.04 -20.04 13.65
N ALA A 253 -15.97 -19.12 13.91
CA ALA A 253 -15.70 -17.70 13.79
C ALA A 253 -14.74 -17.21 14.88
N VAL A 254 -14.88 -17.72 16.12
CA VAL A 254 -14.01 -17.34 17.24
C VAL A 254 -12.57 -17.81 17.02
N ASN A 255 -12.37 -19.04 16.53
CA ASN A 255 -11.04 -19.61 16.29
C ASN A 255 -10.27 -18.86 15.19
N GLU A 256 -10.98 -18.25 14.25
CA GLU A 256 -10.40 -17.46 13.17
C GLU A 256 -10.15 -15.99 13.54
N MET A 257 -10.70 -15.51 14.67
CA MET A 257 -10.48 -14.13 15.13
C MET A 257 -9.06 -13.94 15.67
N GLN A 258 -8.33 -13.00 15.10
CA GLN A 258 -7.08 -12.51 15.69
C GLN A 258 -7.39 -11.56 16.85
N VAL A 259 -7.13 -12.02 18.08
CA VAL A 259 -7.24 -11.19 19.27
C VAL A 259 -5.97 -10.37 19.44
N TRP A 260 -6.10 -9.06 19.32
CA TRP A 260 -5.02 -8.11 19.62
C TRP A 260 -5.18 -7.59 21.04
N GLU A 261 -4.11 -7.66 21.83
CA GLU A 261 -4.10 -7.05 23.16
C GLU A 261 -4.04 -5.52 23.00
N GLY A 262 -5.20 -4.87 23.10
CA GLY A 262 -5.31 -3.42 23.09
C GLY A 262 -5.17 -2.88 24.51
N VAL A 263 -4.16 -2.04 24.74
CA VAL A 263 -4.14 -1.17 25.93
C VAL A 263 -5.00 0.04 25.59
N SER A 264 -6.13 0.20 26.29
CA SER A 264 -6.91 1.44 26.24
C SER A 264 -6.04 2.56 26.83
N ILE A 265 -5.42 3.35 25.96
CA ILE A 265 -4.73 4.57 26.37
C ILE A 265 -5.84 5.60 26.60
N ARG A 266 -6.14 5.85 27.88
CA ARG A 266 -6.90 7.02 28.31
C ARG A 266 -6.08 8.29 28.15
#